data_AF-A0A2G5K5J9-F1
#
_entry.id   AF-A0A2G5K5J9-F1
#
_cell.length_a   1.000
_cell.length_b   1.000
_cell.length_c   1.000
_cell.angle_alpha   90.00
_cell.angle_beta   90.00
_cell.angle_gamma   90.00
#
_symmetry.space_group_name_H-M   'P 1'
#
loop_
_entity.id
_entity.type
_entity.pdbx_description
1 polymer ?
#
loop_
_entity_poly.entity_id
_entity_poly.type
_entity_poly.pdbx_seq_one_letter_code
_entity_poly.pdbx_strand_id
1 'polypeptide(L)'
;MTYDMIFTALADPRRRNILQQIATQPMSVAQLADQHNVSRPAISQHLKILTDAGLLSVTPKGTKRIYQINRDGLEPVRAYIDGFWDDALTAFQDHIINQTKD
;
A
#
# COMPACT_ATOMS: atom_id res chain seq x y z
N MET A 1 -3.84 -12.88 8.88
CA MET A 1 -4.27 -12.78 7.48
C MET A 1 -3.15 -12.17 6.65
N THR A 2 -3.06 -12.48 5.36
CA THR A 2 -1.97 -12.02 4.47
C THR A 2 -1.93 -10.49 4.29
N TYR A 3 -2.98 -9.76 4.70
CA TYR A 3 -3.14 -8.31 4.54
C TYR A 3 -3.04 -7.50 5.85
N ASP A 4 -2.94 -8.12 7.03
CA ASP A 4 -2.90 -7.39 8.32
C ASP A 4 -1.67 -6.48 8.43
N MET A 5 -0.52 -6.97 7.96
CA MET A 5 0.71 -6.20 7.91
C MET A 5 0.61 -5.03 6.93
N ILE A 6 -0.13 -5.20 5.83
CA ILE A 6 -0.36 -4.13 4.86
C ILE A 6 -1.24 -3.05 5.49
N PHE A 7 -2.36 -3.41 6.13
CA PHE A 7 -3.20 -2.43 6.80
C PHE A 7 -2.47 -1.70 7.93
N THR A 8 -1.68 -2.42 8.73
CA THR A 8 -0.84 -1.81 9.77
C THR A 8 0.20 -0.85 9.18
N ALA A 9 0.84 -1.23 8.08
CA ALA A 9 1.77 -0.36 7.37
C ALA A 9 1.05 0.87 6.77
N LEU A 10 -0.14 0.70 6.20
CA LEU A 10 -0.90 1.80 5.60
C LEU A 10 -1.65 2.65 6.62
N ALA A 11 -1.76 2.26 7.89
CA ALA A 11 -2.45 3.05 8.92
C ALA A 11 -1.79 4.41 9.19
N ASP A 12 -0.47 4.52 9.00
CA ASP A 12 0.29 5.75 9.19
C ASP A 12 0.23 6.67 7.95
N PRO A 13 -0.21 7.93 8.10
CA PRO A 13 -0.31 8.87 6.98
C PRO A 13 1.03 9.19 6.31
N ARG A 14 2.15 9.19 7.04
CA ARG A 14 3.49 9.41 6.47
C ARG A 14 3.89 8.26 5.55
N ARG A 15 3.60 7.02 5.96
CA ARG A 15 3.85 5.84 5.12
C ARG A 15 3.00 5.85 3.85
N ARG A 16 1.74 6.28 3.93
CA ARG A 16 0.89 6.50 2.75
C ARG A 16 1.48 7.56 1.81
N ASN A 17 1.96 8.69 2.35
CA ASN A 17 2.58 9.73 1.53
C ASN A 17 3.89 9.28 0.85
N ILE A 18 4.76 8.58 1.59
CA ILE A 18 5.99 7.98 1.03
C ILE A 18 5.64 7.00 -0.10
N LEU A 19 4.64 6.14 0.11
CA LEU A 19 4.19 5.18 -0.90
C LEU A 19 3.68 5.91 -2.15
N GLN A 20 2.88 6.95 -2.00
CA GLN A 20 2.38 7.77 -3.12
C GLN A 20 3.52 8.43 -3.91
N GLN A 21 4.56 8.94 -3.24
CA GLN A 21 5.72 9.50 -3.94
C GLN A 21 6.48 8.43 -4.73
N ILE A 22 6.74 7.27 -4.13
CA ILE A 22 7.43 6.16 -4.81
C ILE A 22 6.59 5.60 -5.97
N ALA A 23 5.26 5.70 -5.90
CA ALA A 23 4.37 5.31 -6.99
C ALA A 23 4.54 6.20 -8.23
N THR A 24 4.98 7.44 -8.08
CA THR A 24 5.28 8.32 -9.23
C THR A 24 6.61 7.97 -9.89
N GLN A 25 7.63 7.62 -9.09
CA GLN A 25 8.93 7.21 -9.59
C GLN A 25 9.77 6.48 -8.52
N PRO A 26 10.69 5.58 -8.93
CA PRO A 26 11.67 4.97 -8.04
C PRO A 26 12.50 6.01 -7.25
N MET A 27 12.66 5.82 -5.94
CA MET A 27 13.34 6.77 -5.08
C MET A 27 14.33 6.14 -4.10
N SER A 28 15.37 6.90 -3.74
CA SER A 28 16.32 6.54 -2.68
C SER A 28 15.92 7.13 -1.34
N VAL A 29 16.48 6.57 -0.26
CA VAL A 29 16.33 7.10 1.12
C VAL A 29 16.70 8.59 1.20
N ALA A 30 17.77 9.01 0.52
CA ALA A 30 18.23 10.39 0.54
C ALA A 30 17.21 11.33 -0.10
N GLN A 31 16.69 10.99 -1.29
CA GLN A 31 15.68 11.81 -1.97
C GLN A 31 14.41 11.98 -1.13
N LEU A 32 13.95 10.90 -0.50
CA LEU A 32 12.78 10.93 0.38
C LEU A 32 13.06 11.75 1.66
N ALA A 33 14.24 11.63 2.25
CA ALA A 33 14.63 12.40 3.43
C ALA A 33 14.65 13.90 3.13
N ASP A 34 15.20 14.29 1.98
CA ASP A 34 15.26 15.67 1.53
C ASP A 34 13.85 16.24 1.28
N GLN A 35 12.95 15.47 0.66
CA GLN A 35 11.57 15.89 0.37
C GLN A 35 10.68 16.02 1.60
N HIS A 36 10.91 15.19 2.63
CA HIS A 36 10.13 15.21 3.87
C HIS A 36 10.78 16.09 4.95
N ASN A 37 11.97 16.63 4.69
CA ASN A 37 12.75 17.44 5.63
C ASN A 37 12.98 16.72 6.98
N VAL A 38 13.29 15.42 6.91
CA VAL A 38 13.51 14.54 8.06
C VAL A 38 14.82 13.77 7.92
N SER A 39 15.22 13.06 8.99
CA SER A 39 16.44 12.28 8.98
C SER A 39 16.33 11.01 8.11
N ARG A 40 17.45 10.59 7.53
CA ARG A 40 17.55 9.32 6.77
C ARG A 40 17.19 8.08 7.60
N PRO A 41 17.54 7.98 8.91
CA PRO A 41 17.06 6.89 9.76
C PRO A 41 15.54 6.82 9.87
N ALA A 42 14.86 7.97 10.01
CA ALA A 42 13.39 8.01 10.09
C ALA A 42 12.74 7.49 8.79
N ILE A 43 13.23 7.93 7.62
CA ILE A 43 12.78 7.42 6.32
C ILE A 43 13.09 5.93 6.17
N SER A 44 14.29 5.50 6.56
CA SER A 44 14.69 4.10 6.48
C SER A 44 13.76 3.19 7.30
N GLN A 45 13.30 3.65 8.46
CA GLN A 45 12.34 2.92 9.28
C GLN A 45 11.00 2.75 8.56
N HIS A 46 10.46 3.82 7.97
CA HIS A 46 9.22 3.74 7.19
C HIS A 46 9.35 2.80 5.98
N LEU A 47 10.45 2.91 5.24
CA LEU A 47 10.73 2.07 4.08
C LEU A 47 10.89 0.60 4.45
N LYS A 48 11.51 0.31 5.59
CA LYS A 48 11.62 -1.04 6.13
C LYS A 48 10.23 -1.63 6.39
N ILE A 49 9.35 -0.91 7.11
CA ILE A 49 7.99 -1.37 7.39
C ILE A 49 7.21 -1.64 6.10
N LEU A 50 7.31 -0.73 5.12
CA LEU A 50 6.63 -0.88 3.83
C LEU A 50 7.18 -2.07 3.01
N THR A 51 8.50 -2.30 3.06
CA THR A 51 9.13 -3.45 2.39
C THR A 51 8.76 -4.76 3.07
N ASP A 52 8.80 -4.79 4.41
CA ASP A 52 8.45 -5.96 5.22
C ASP A 52 6.95 -6.32 5.03
N ALA A 53 6.09 -5.32 4.79
CA ALA A 53 4.69 -5.50 4.41
C ALA A 53 4.48 -5.91 2.93
N GLY A 54 5.55 -6.06 2.15
CA GLY A 54 5.48 -6.47 0.75
C GLY A 54 5.09 -5.35 -0.23
N LEU A 55 4.88 -4.11 0.22
CA LEU A 55 4.41 -2.99 -0.60
C LEU A 55 5.49 -2.36 -1.47
N LEU A 56 6.77 -2.55 -1.10
CA LEU A 56 7.92 -2.03 -1.81
C LEU A 56 8.88 -3.15 -2.19
N SER A 57 9.48 -3.01 -3.36
CA SER A 57 10.70 -3.73 -3.73
C SER A 57 11.91 -2.79 -3.60
N VAL A 58 13.10 -3.37 -3.42
CA VAL A 58 14.34 -2.61 -3.26
C VAL A 58 15.46 -3.20 -4.11
N THR A 59 16.12 -2.34 -4.88
CA THR A 59 17.24 -2.72 -5.74
C THR A 59 18.50 -1.92 -5.36
N PRO A 60 19.67 -2.56 -5.20
CA PRO A 60 20.92 -1.85 -5.00
C PRO A 60 21.34 -1.13 -6.29
N LYS A 61 21.77 0.13 -6.19
CA LYS A 61 22.36 0.92 -7.28
C LYS A 61 23.59 1.66 -6.76
N GLY A 62 24.75 1.02 -6.92
CA GLY A 62 25.99 1.46 -6.27
C GLY A 62 25.84 1.41 -4.75
N THR A 63 26.13 2.52 -4.07
CA THR A 63 25.99 2.64 -2.61
C THR A 63 24.56 2.97 -2.15
N LYS A 64 23.62 3.17 -3.07
CA LYS A 64 22.23 3.56 -2.77
C LYS A 64 21.29 2.37 -2.88
N ARG A 65 20.23 2.40 -2.07
CA ARG A 65 19.05 1.53 -2.22
C ARG A 65 17.95 2.32 -2.92
N ILE A 66 17.41 1.77 -4.01
CA ILE A 66 16.32 2.34 -4.77
C ILE A 66 15.05 1.55 -4.48
N TYR A 67 14.01 2.24 -4.01
CA TYR A 67 12.72 1.67 -3.64
C TYR A 67 11.71 1.92 -4.75
N GLN A 68 10.86 0.93 -5.01
CA GLN A 68 9.80 0.95 -6.03
C GLN A 68 8.55 0.27 -5.50
N ILE A 69 7.38 0.61 -6.05
CA ILE A 69 6.14 -0.10 -5.73
C ILE A 69 6.26 -1.56 -6.15
N ASN A 70 5.93 -2.45 -5.22
CA ASN A 70 5.66 -3.84 -5.56
C ASN A 70 4.16 -4.00 -5.85
N ARG A 71 3.80 -4.10 -7.13
CA ARG A 71 2.40 -4.21 -7.55
C ARG A 71 1.76 -5.50 -7.06
N ASP A 72 2.50 -6.60 -7.10
CA ASP A 72 2.01 -7.91 -6.66
C ASP A 72 1.69 -7.91 -5.15
N GLY A 73 2.43 -7.13 -4.37
CA GLY A 73 2.19 -6.96 -2.93
C GLY A 73 0.90 -6.22 -2.59
N LEU A 74 0.29 -5.51 -3.54
CA LEU A 74 -1.00 -4.84 -3.33
C LEU A 74 -2.20 -5.75 -3.61
N GLU A 75 -2.00 -6.86 -4.31
CA GLU A 75 -3.09 -7.73 -4.76
C GLU A 75 -3.91 -8.34 -3.59
N PRO A 76 -3.32 -8.77 -2.47
CA PRO A 76 -4.11 -9.29 -1.35
C PRO A 76 -5.09 -8.27 -0.76
N VAL A 77 -4.72 -6.99 -0.71
CA VAL A 77 -5.61 -5.93 -0.22
C VAL A 77 -6.67 -5.58 -1.26
N ARG A 78 -6.30 -5.54 -2.54
CA ARG A 78 -7.26 -5.33 -3.62
C ARG A 78 -8.34 -6.41 -3.61
N ALA A 79 -7.95 -7.69 -3.59
CA ALA A 79 -8.88 -8.81 -3.55
C ALA A 79 -9.80 -8.79 -2.32
N TYR A 80 -9.27 -8.39 -1.15
CA TYR A 80 -10.08 -8.24 0.06
C TYR A 80 -11.14 -7.14 -0.06
N ILE A 81 -10.77 -5.97 -0.60
CA ILE A 81 -11.70 -4.84 -0.79
C ILE A 81 -12.73 -5.17 -1.87
N ASP A 82 -12.29 -5.73 -3.00
CA ASP A 82 -13.15 -6.12 -4.11
C ASP A 82 -14.20 -7.13 -3.64
N GLY A 83 -13.79 -8.18 -2.91
CA GLY A 83 -14.72 -9.17 -2.36
C GLY A 83 -15.72 -8.59 -1.36
N PHE A 84 -15.28 -7.69 -0.46
CA PHE A 84 -16.19 -7.01 0.46
C PHE A 84 -17.24 -6.17 -0.27
N TRP A 85 -16.86 -5.53 -1.38
CA TRP A 85 -17.77 -4.72 -2.17
C TRP A 85 -18.74 -5.57 -3.00
N ASP A 86 -18.26 -6.67 -3.59
CA ASP A 86 -19.07 -7.62 -4.35
C ASP A 86 -20.15 -8.25 -3.48
N ASP A 87 -19.83 -8.62 -2.23
CA ASP A 87 -20.80 -9.14 -1.26
C ASP A 87 -21.89 -8.10 -0.95
N ALA A 88 -21.51 -6.84 -0.73
CA ALA A 88 -22.44 -5.76 -0.44
C ALA A 88 -23.38 -5.46 -1.63
N LEU A 89 -22.84 -5.46 -2.86
CA LEU A 89 -23.62 -5.26 -4.07
C LEU A 89 -24.57 -6.43 -4.36
N THR A 90 -24.12 -7.66 -4.11
CA THR A 90 -24.96 -8.87 -4.25
C THR A 90 -26.15 -8.81 -3.29
N ALA A 91 -25.89 -8.48 -2.02
CA ALA A 91 -26.94 -8.33 -1.02
C ALA A 91 -27.96 -7.25 -1.40
N PHE A 92 -27.49 -6.14 -1.98
CA PHE A 92 -28.37 -5.09 -2.49
C PHE A 92 -29.23 -5.55 -3.67
N GLN A 93 -28.63 -6.24 -4.64
CA GLN A 93 -29.34 -6.80 -5.80
C GLN A 93 -30.46 -7.76 -5.37
N ASP A 94 -30.16 -8.68 -4.44
CA ASP A 94 -31.13 -9.65 -3.94
C ASP A 94 -32.33 -8.97 -3.26
N HIS A 95 -32.07 -7.89 -2.51
CA HIS A 95 -33.13 -7.11 -1.87
C HIS A 95 -34.09 -6.49 -2.90
N ILE A 96 -33.56 -5.86 -3.95
CA ILE A 96 -34.36 -5.23 -5.00
C ILE A 96 -35.18 -6.28 -5.78
N ILE A 97 -34.57 -7.42 -6.14
CA ILE A 97 -35.26 -8.51 -6.84
C ILE A 97 -36.41 -9.08 -6.01
N ASN A 98 -36.22 -9.24 -4.71
CA ASN A 98 -37.27 -9.78 -3.84
C ASN A 98 -38.39 -8.77 -3.59
N GLN A 99 -38.13 -7.46 -3.57
CA GLN A 99 -39.16 -6.43 -3.45
C GLN A 99 -40.02 -6.23 -4.71
N THR A 100 -39.55 -6.65 -5.89
CA THR A 100 -40.32 -6.53 -7.15
C THR A 100 -41.19 -7.74 -7.47
N LYS A 101 -41.13 -8.79 -6.63
CA LYS A 101 -41.94 -10.01 -6.76
C LYS A 101 -43.23 -9.99 -5.92
N ASP A 102 -43.38 -9.01 -5.03
CA ASP A 102 -44.62 -8.68 -4.30
C ASP A 102 -45.36 -7.52 -4.98
#